data_AF-A0A229GFW1-F1
#
_entry.id   AF-A0A229GFW1-F1
#
_cell.length_a   1.000
_cell.length_b   1.000
_cell.length_c   1.000
_cell.angle_alpha   90.00
_cell.angle_beta   90.00
_cell.angle_gamma   90.00
#
_symmetry.space_group_name_H-M   'P 1'
#
loop_
_entity.id
_entity.type
_entity.pdbx_description
1 polymer ?
#
loop_
_entity_poly.entity_id
_entity_poly.type
_entity_poly.pdbx_seq_one_letter_code
_entity_poly.pdbx_strand_id
1 'polypeptide(L)'
;MTAFNMNKPEIEQAAIEFKKALINWKSREKIEKGALVRHLDWTEEDILRCIEVETRKIKPVIEAFEPIYRLAIQGKMEKPFALQSYMMTYTGRVLGDELSWPEAREPYQRIINSLKGGLTSEEFMESPDIINRKLPEHYDQAVKEIVAEGWSHNAPL
;
A
#
# COMPACT_ATOMS: atom_id res chain seq x y z
N MET A 1 27.41 6.97 12.14
CA MET A 1 26.15 6.44 11.57
C MET A 1 26.36 6.30 10.08
N THR A 2 26.20 5.09 9.55
CA THR A 2 26.18 4.85 8.11
C THR A 2 25.00 5.63 7.53
N ALA A 3 25.24 6.50 6.55
CA ALA A 3 24.14 7.18 5.87
C ALA A 3 23.35 6.13 5.08
N PHE A 4 22.05 6.03 5.30
CA PHE A 4 21.21 5.12 4.52
C PHE A 4 21.10 5.63 3.08
N ASN A 5 21.20 4.71 2.12
CA ASN A 5 21.05 5.03 0.71
C ASN A 5 19.57 4.84 0.32
N MET A 6 18.75 5.85 0.64
CA MET A 6 17.34 5.87 0.27
C MET A 6 17.21 6.26 -1.20
N ASN A 7 16.83 5.31 -2.07
CA ASN A 7 16.55 5.60 -3.48
C ASN A 7 15.19 6.30 -3.62
N LYS A 8 15.13 7.58 -3.27
CA LYS A 8 13.88 8.38 -3.25
C LYS A 8 13.12 8.37 -4.58
N PRO A 9 13.75 8.52 -5.76
CA PRO A 9 13.04 8.45 -7.04
C PRO A 9 12.34 7.10 -7.26
N GLU A 10 13.00 5.99 -6.92
CA GLU A 10 12.39 4.67 -7.05
C GLU A 10 11.27 4.43 -6.04
N ILE A 11 11.42 4.93 -4.80
CA ILE A 11 10.37 4.86 -3.76
C ILE A 11 9.13 5.62 -4.23
N GLU A 12 9.30 6.84 -4.73
CA GLU A 12 8.21 7.66 -5.28
C GLU A 12 7.52 6.96 -6.46
N GLN A 13 8.30 6.55 -7.47
CA GLN A 13 7.76 5.94 -8.68
C GLN A 13 7.00 4.64 -8.36
N ALA A 14 7.60 3.75 -7.57
CA ALA A 14 6.96 2.50 -7.21
C ALA A 14 5.72 2.73 -6.32
N ALA A 15 5.71 3.74 -5.44
CA ALA A 15 4.54 4.11 -4.65
C ALA A 15 3.38 4.62 -5.52
N ILE A 16 3.68 5.43 -6.55
CA ILE A 16 2.69 5.89 -7.54
C ILE A 16 2.11 4.71 -8.31
N GLU A 17 2.96 3.81 -8.80
CA GLU A 17 2.54 2.62 -9.53
C GLU A 17 1.68 1.70 -8.67
N PHE A 18 2.09 1.44 -7.42
CA PHE A 18 1.33 0.60 -6.51
C PHE A 18 -0.05 1.19 -6.20
N LYS A 19 -0.14 2.48 -5.87
CA LYS A 19 -1.43 3.14 -5.61
C LYS A 19 -2.34 3.10 -6.84
N LYS A 20 -1.80 3.38 -8.03
CA LYS A 20 -2.55 3.28 -9.29
C LYS A 20 -3.03 1.86 -9.55
N ALA A 21 -2.20 0.86 -9.29
CA ALA A 21 -2.59 -0.54 -9.42
C ALA A 21 -3.75 -0.85 -8.48
N LEU A 22 -3.66 -0.56 -7.17
CA LEU A 22 -4.75 -0.84 -6.22
C LEU A 22 -6.09 -0.22 -6.66
N ILE A 23 -6.07 1.03 -7.12
CA ILE A 23 -7.27 1.72 -7.62
C ILE A 23 -7.80 1.06 -8.90
N ASN A 24 -6.94 0.70 -9.83
CA ASN A 24 -7.33 0.09 -11.10
C ASN A 24 -7.85 -1.34 -10.92
N TRP A 25 -7.27 -2.10 -9.99
CA TRP A 25 -7.59 -3.50 -9.73
C TRP A 25 -9.08 -3.71 -9.42
N LYS A 26 -9.61 -2.87 -8.53
CA LYS A 26 -11.03 -2.85 -8.15
C LYS A 26 -11.78 -1.69 -8.80
N SER A 27 -11.30 -1.20 -9.94
CA SER A 27 -12.06 -0.23 -10.70
C SER A 27 -13.36 -0.86 -11.19
N ARG A 28 -14.41 -0.04 -11.28
CA ARG A 28 -15.72 -0.44 -11.79
C ARG A 28 -15.59 -1.18 -13.12
N GLU A 29 -14.88 -0.59 -14.08
CA GLU A 29 -14.69 -1.17 -15.42
C GLU A 29 -14.08 -2.57 -15.38
N LYS A 30 -13.08 -2.79 -14.52
CA LYS A 30 -12.40 -4.07 -14.43
C LYS A 30 -13.26 -5.15 -13.77
N ILE A 31 -14.02 -4.77 -12.75
CA ILE A 31 -14.98 -5.65 -12.08
C ILE A 31 -16.11 -6.03 -13.04
N GLU A 32 -16.68 -5.06 -13.75
CA GLU A 32 -17.73 -5.28 -14.75
C GLU A 32 -17.26 -6.24 -15.85
N LYS A 33 -16.08 -5.98 -16.44
CA LYS A 33 -15.50 -6.87 -17.46
C LYS A 33 -15.27 -8.29 -16.94
N GLY A 34 -14.79 -8.43 -15.70
CA GLY A 34 -14.58 -9.74 -15.08
C GLY A 34 -15.89 -10.49 -14.79
N ALA A 35 -16.90 -9.77 -14.30
CA ALA A 35 -18.23 -10.32 -14.02
C ALA A 35 -18.91 -10.81 -15.30
N LEU A 36 -18.89 -10.02 -16.37
CA LEU A 36 -19.48 -10.38 -17.67
C LEU A 36 -18.86 -11.63 -18.30
N VAL A 37 -17.62 -11.98 -17.94
CA VAL A 37 -16.95 -13.21 -18.43
C VAL A 37 -17.30 -14.43 -17.58
N ARG A 38 -17.47 -14.26 -16.26
CA ARG A 38 -17.60 -15.37 -15.30
C ARG A 38 -19.04 -15.67 -14.90
N HIS A 39 -19.93 -14.69 -15.04
CA HIS A 39 -21.31 -14.71 -14.57
C HIS A 39 -22.22 -14.07 -15.62
N LEU A 40 -22.41 -14.78 -16.73
CA LEU A 40 -23.23 -14.34 -17.87
C LEU A 40 -24.71 -14.14 -17.51
N ASP A 41 -25.15 -14.74 -16.41
CA ASP A 41 -26.50 -14.71 -15.87
C ASP A 41 -26.75 -13.55 -14.88
N TRP A 42 -25.72 -12.81 -14.47
CA TRP A 42 -25.86 -11.72 -13.53
C TRP A 42 -26.63 -10.53 -14.11
N THR A 43 -27.52 -9.97 -13.29
CA THR A 43 -28.22 -8.73 -13.61
C THR A 43 -27.31 -7.51 -13.37
N GLU A 44 -27.74 -6.34 -13.84
CA GLU A 44 -27.05 -5.08 -13.54
C GLU A 44 -26.95 -4.82 -12.02
N GLU A 45 -27.99 -5.19 -11.26
CA GLU A 45 -28.00 -5.05 -9.80
C GLU A 45 -26.95 -5.95 -9.12
N ASP A 46 -26.75 -7.17 -9.63
CA ASP A 46 -25.73 -8.10 -9.12
C ASP A 46 -24.32 -7.56 -9.36
N ILE A 47 -24.09 -7.00 -10.55
CA ILE A 47 -22.82 -6.38 -10.93
C ILE A 47 -22.54 -5.16 -10.03
N LEU A 48 -23.54 -4.29 -9.82
CA LEU A 48 -23.42 -3.13 -8.92
C LEU A 48 -23.09 -3.56 -7.48
N ARG A 49 -23.74 -4.60 -6.96
CA ARG A 49 -23.45 -5.15 -5.64
C ARG A 49 -22.04 -5.73 -5.56
N CYS A 50 -21.58 -6.41 -6.61
CA CYS A 50 -20.20 -6.90 -6.70
C CYS A 50 -19.19 -5.74 -6.65
N ILE A 51 -19.40 -4.68 -7.42
CA ILE A 51 -18.56 -3.48 -7.41
C ILE A 51 -18.50 -2.88 -6.00
N GLU A 52 -19.65 -2.74 -5.33
CA GLU A 52 -19.71 -2.20 -3.96
C GLU A 52 -18.90 -3.05 -2.98
N VAL A 53 -19.06 -4.38 -3.01
CA VAL A 53 -18.35 -5.32 -2.14
C VAL A 53 -16.85 -5.28 -2.38
N GLU A 54 -16.42 -5.37 -3.64
CA GLU A 54 -15.00 -5.38 -4.00
C GLU A 54 -14.32 -4.03 -3.71
N THR A 55 -15.01 -2.91 -3.95
CA THR A 55 -14.53 -1.57 -3.59
C THR A 55 -14.36 -1.41 -2.07
N ARG A 56 -15.27 -1.99 -1.28
CA ARG A 56 -15.15 -2.00 0.19
C ARG A 56 -13.97 -2.83 0.69
N LYS A 57 -13.65 -3.95 0.01
CA LYS A 57 -12.53 -4.82 0.40
C LYS A 57 -11.16 -4.17 0.20
N ILE A 58 -10.95 -3.44 -0.90
CA ILE A 58 -9.66 -2.78 -1.18
C ILE A 58 -9.43 -1.53 -0.34
N LYS A 59 -10.51 -0.87 0.10
CA LYS A 59 -10.47 0.42 0.79
C LYS A 59 -9.48 0.44 1.98
N PRO A 60 -9.49 -0.54 2.92
CA PRO A 60 -8.53 -0.59 4.02
C PRO A 60 -7.07 -0.63 3.57
N VAL A 61 -6.77 -1.28 2.43
CA VAL A 61 -5.40 -1.36 1.90
C VAL A 61 -4.93 -0.01 1.39
N ILE A 62 -5.79 0.70 0.66
CA ILE A 62 -5.48 2.05 0.15
C ILE A 62 -5.32 3.01 1.33
N GLU A 63 -6.23 2.98 2.29
CA GLU A 63 -6.20 3.83 3.48
C GLU A 63 -4.95 3.60 4.32
N ALA A 64 -4.59 2.35 4.60
CA ALA A 64 -3.37 2.03 5.35
C ALA A 64 -2.10 2.48 4.63
N PHE A 65 -2.08 2.41 3.29
CA PHE A 65 -0.95 2.82 2.48
C PHE A 65 -0.83 4.35 2.32
N GLU A 66 -1.93 5.09 2.43
CA GLU A 66 -1.98 6.52 2.10
C GLU A 66 -0.93 7.37 2.84
N PRO A 67 -0.68 7.22 4.16
CA PRO A 67 0.37 7.98 4.82
C PRO A 67 1.76 7.71 4.22
N ILE A 68 2.05 6.46 3.88
CA ILE A 68 3.34 6.06 3.31
C ILE A 68 3.47 6.59 1.89
N TYR A 69 2.38 6.51 1.11
CA TYR A 69 2.32 7.10 -0.22
C TYR A 69 2.64 8.61 -0.19
N ARG A 70 2.03 9.36 0.74
CA ARG A 70 2.28 10.81 0.89
C ARG A 70 3.73 11.10 1.23
N LEU A 71 4.33 10.34 2.14
CA LEU A 71 5.73 10.50 2.49
C LEU A 71 6.67 10.14 1.34
N ALA A 72 6.33 9.11 0.56
CA ALA A 72 7.10 8.71 -0.62
C ALA A 72 7.13 9.83 -1.68
N ILE A 73 5.97 10.36 -2.07
CA ILE A 73 5.90 11.42 -3.10
C ILE A 73 6.45 12.76 -2.62
N GLN A 74 6.49 13.00 -1.30
CA GLN A 74 7.13 14.19 -0.71
C GLN A 74 8.64 14.00 -0.53
N GLY A 75 9.20 12.83 -0.85
CA GLY A 75 10.62 12.53 -0.66
C GLY A 75 11.06 12.46 0.81
N LYS A 76 10.12 12.24 1.74
CA LYS A 76 10.33 12.26 3.21
C LYS A 76 10.63 10.88 3.80
N MET A 77 10.92 9.88 2.96
CA MET A 77 11.37 8.56 3.40
C MET A 77 12.89 8.58 3.61
N GLU A 78 13.32 9.03 4.79
CA GLU A 78 14.75 9.25 5.12
C GLU A 78 15.45 8.05 5.77
N LYS A 79 14.67 7.08 6.28
CA LYS A 79 15.18 5.93 7.03
C LYS A 79 14.55 4.62 6.56
N PRO A 80 15.23 3.48 6.78
CA PRO A 80 14.66 2.18 6.48
C PRO A 80 13.32 1.96 7.19
N PHE A 81 12.39 1.31 6.50
CA PHE A 81 11.04 1.10 7.00
C PHE A 81 10.48 -0.26 6.58
N ALA A 82 9.99 -1.04 7.56
CA ALA A 82 9.39 -2.35 7.32
C ALA A 82 7.95 -2.22 6.82
N LEU A 83 7.80 -1.76 5.57
CA LEU A 83 6.49 -1.59 4.91
C LEU A 83 5.64 -2.85 4.97
N GLN A 84 6.24 -4.02 4.75
CA GLN A 84 5.49 -5.29 4.79
C GLN A 84 4.86 -5.55 6.16
N SER A 85 5.65 -5.43 7.23
CA SER A 85 5.15 -5.62 8.60
C SER A 85 4.11 -4.57 8.97
N TYR A 86 4.32 -3.32 8.55
CA TYR A 86 3.35 -2.23 8.72
C TYR A 86 2.03 -2.57 8.03
N MET A 87 2.04 -2.83 6.71
CA MET A 87 0.80 -3.08 5.96
C MET A 87 0.05 -4.30 6.50
N MET A 88 0.75 -5.39 6.84
CA MET A 88 0.14 -6.57 7.45
C MET A 88 -0.54 -6.27 8.79
N THR A 89 0.00 -5.34 9.58
CA THR A 89 -0.58 -4.91 10.86
C THR A 89 -1.90 -4.15 10.67
N TYR A 90 -2.04 -3.37 9.60
CA TYR A 90 -3.24 -2.57 9.34
C TYR A 90 -4.29 -3.26 8.47
N THR A 91 -3.91 -4.28 7.70
CA THR A 91 -4.79 -4.87 6.68
C THR A 91 -4.94 -6.39 6.81
N GLY A 92 -4.07 -7.05 7.57
CA GLY A 92 -4.10 -8.50 7.76
C GLY A 92 -4.08 -9.27 6.44
N ARG A 93 -5.01 -10.22 6.31
CA ARG A 93 -5.11 -11.09 5.12
C ARG A 93 -5.56 -10.34 3.85
N VAL A 94 -6.25 -9.21 4.00
CA VAL A 94 -6.81 -8.46 2.86
C VAL A 94 -5.72 -8.06 1.88
N LEU A 95 -4.58 -7.57 2.38
CA LEU A 95 -3.43 -7.25 1.52
C LEU A 95 -2.95 -8.45 0.69
N GLY A 96 -2.95 -9.65 1.27
CA GLY A 96 -2.52 -10.86 0.57
C GLY A 96 -3.38 -11.17 -0.66
N ASP A 97 -4.70 -10.99 -0.54
CA ASP A 97 -5.64 -11.19 -1.64
C ASP A 97 -5.38 -10.20 -2.78
N GLU A 98 -5.06 -8.95 -2.44
CA GLU A 98 -4.79 -7.90 -3.44
C GLU A 98 -3.41 -8.02 -4.10
N LEU A 99 -2.40 -8.55 -3.38
CA LEU A 99 -1.08 -8.85 -3.91
C LEU A 99 -1.04 -10.14 -4.77
N SER A 100 -2.16 -10.86 -4.90
CA SER A 100 -2.28 -11.95 -5.88
C SER A 100 -2.23 -11.42 -7.32
N TRP A 101 -2.52 -10.12 -7.53
CA TRP A 101 -2.46 -9.48 -8.84
C TRP A 101 -1.05 -8.94 -9.14
N PRO A 102 -0.38 -9.39 -10.23
CA PRO A 102 1.01 -9.05 -10.53
C PRO A 102 1.31 -7.55 -10.59
N GLU A 103 0.41 -6.77 -11.19
CA GLU A 103 0.56 -5.33 -11.40
C GLU A 103 0.52 -4.54 -10.09
N ALA A 104 -0.10 -5.08 -9.03
CA ALA A 104 0.01 -4.53 -7.68
C ALA A 104 1.23 -5.10 -6.93
N ARG A 105 1.52 -6.39 -7.13
CA ARG A 105 2.60 -7.10 -6.43
C ARG A 105 3.99 -6.57 -6.77
N GLU A 106 4.28 -6.34 -8.05
CA GLU A 106 5.58 -5.89 -8.50
C GLU A 106 6.00 -4.53 -7.90
N PRO A 107 5.20 -3.45 -8.04
CA PRO A 107 5.58 -2.17 -7.45
C PRO A 107 5.62 -2.25 -5.92
N TYR A 108 4.76 -3.04 -5.28
CA TYR A 108 4.83 -3.26 -3.83
C TYR A 108 6.19 -3.86 -3.40
N GLN A 109 6.69 -4.87 -4.11
CA GLN A 109 7.98 -5.48 -3.81
C GLN A 109 9.15 -4.51 -4.07
N ARG A 110 9.04 -3.69 -5.11
CA ARG A 110 10.04 -2.63 -5.41
C ARG A 110 10.10 -1.60 -4.28
N ILE A 111 8.96 -1.14 -3.77
CA ILE A 111 8.93 -0.23 -2.61
C ILE A 111 9.60 -0.90 -1.40
N ILE A 112 9.24 -2.15 -1.07
CA ILE A 112 9.84 -2.89 0.06
C ILE A 112 11.37 -2.94 -0.06
N ASN A 113 11.88 -3.25 -1.25
CA ASN A 113 13.32 -3.36 -1.47
C ASN A 113 14.01 -2.00 -1.32
N SER A 114 13.43 -0.95 -1.90
CA SER A 114 13.98 0.41 -1.82
C SER A 114 13.95 0.98 -0.40
N LEU A 115 12.93 0.62 0.38
CA LEU A 115 12.80 0.99 1.79
C LEU A 115 13.74 0.25 2.74
N LYS A 116 14.59 -0.66 2.24
CA LYS A 116 15.73 -1.16 3.02
C LYS A 116 16.86 -0.14 3.14
N GLY A 117 16.88 0.91 2.31
CA GLY A 117 17.88 1.97 2.38
C GLY A 117 19.30 1.52 2.05
N GLY A 118 19.43 0.54 1.15
CA GLY A 118 20.72 -0.04 0.74
C GLY A 118 21.26 -1.13 1.67
N LEU A 119 20.54 -1.47 2.73
CA LEU A 119 20.88 -2.58 3.62
C LEU A 119 20.58 -3.93 2.97
N THR A 120 21.39 -4.93 3.30
CA THR A 120 21.02 -6.33 3.10
C THR A 120 19.79 -6.68 3.96
N SER A 121 19.13 -7.80 3.64
CA SER A 121 17.97 -8.24 4.44
C SER A 121 18.34 -8.54 5.90
N GLU A 122 19.56 -9.02 6.17
CA GLU A 122 20.04 -9.31 7.52
C GLU A 122 20.27 -8.01 8.31
N GLU A 123 21.06 -7.08 7.77
CA GLU A 123 21.29 -5.77 8.37
C GLU A 123 19.99 -4.98 8.59
N PHE A 124 19.04 -5.09 7.66
CA PHE A 124 17.73 -4.46 7.80
C PHE A 124 16.97 -4.99 9.02
N MET A 125 16.91 -6.31 9.20
CA MET A 125 16.20 -6.94 10.31
C MET A 125 16.88 -6.69 11.67
N GLU A 126 18.21 -6.51 11.67
CA GLU A 126 18.99 -6.18 12.87
C GLU A 126 19.01 -4.68 13.20
N SER A 127 18.51 -3.83 12.29
CA SER A 127 18.55 -2.39 12.51
C SER A 127 17.61 -1.96 13.66
N PRO A 128 18.00 -0.96 14.47
CA PRO A 128 17.16 -0.46 15.55
C PRO A 128 15.80 0.08 15.09
N ASP A 129 15.71 0.58 13.85
CA ASP A 129 14.46 1.09 13.30
C ASP A 129 13.45 -0.05 13.06
N ILE A 130 13.92 -1.23 12.66
CA ILE A 130 13.06 -2.40 12.44
C ILE A 130 12.77 -3.15 13.74
N ILE A 131 13.78 -3.36 14.59
CA ILE A 131 13.60 -4.02 15.91
C ILE A 131 12.57 -3.27 16.75
N ASN A 132 12.66 -1.94 16.79
CA ASN A 132 11.73 -1.11 17.57
C ASN A 132 10.46 -0.74 16.80
N ARG A 133 10.25 -1.31 15.59
CA ARG A 133 9.08 -1.07 14.73
C ARG A 133 8.77 0.41 14.54
N LYS A 134 9.79 1.23 14.31
CA LYS A 134 9.62 2.67 14.18
C LYS A 134 8.84 3.00 12.92
N LEU A 135 7.91 3.94 13.08
CA LEU A 135 7.23 4.58 11.97
C LEU A 135 8.14 5.64 11.35
N PRO A 136 7.91 6.04 10.08
CA PRO A 136 8.62 7.14 9.46
C PRO A 136 8.49 8.43 10.28
N GLU A 137 9.52 9.29 10.29
CA GLU A 137 9.58 10.47 11.16
C GLU A 137 8.39 11.43 11.01
N HIS A 138 7.87 11.57 9.79
CA HIS A 138 6.75 12.45 9.46
C HIS A 138 5.40 11.72 9.38
N TYR A 139 5.31 10.50 9.91
CA TYR A 139 4.11 9.68 9.83
C TYR A 139 2.88 10.35 10.44
N ASP A 140 2.98 10.83 11.69
CA ASP A 140 1.84 11.45 12.38
C ASP A 140 1.34 12.71 11.66
N GLN A 141 2.26 13.45 11.01
CA GLN A 141 1.89 14.59 10.18
C GLN A 141 1.12 14.12 8.95
N ALA A 142 1.62 13.11 8.22
CA ALA A 142 0.93 12.56 7.06
C ALA A 142 -0.47 12.02 7.42
N VAL A 143 -0.61 11.35 8.56
CA VAL A 143 -1.91 10.88 9.07
C VAL A 143 -2.87 12.06 9.33
N LYS A 144 -2.40 13.12 9.98
CA LYS A 144 -3.23 14.32 10.23
C LYS A 144 -3.69 14.99 8.93
N GLU A 145 -2.80 15.09 7.94
CA GLU A 145 -3.11 15.66 6.64
C GLU A 145 -4.20 14.85 5.92
N ILE A 146 -4.07 13.53 5.86
CA ILE A 146 -5.04 12.69 5.13
C ILE A 146 -6.40 12.64 5.86
N VAL A 147 -6.41 12.66 7.20
CA VAL A 147 -7.66 12.71 7.98
C VAL A 147 -8.37 14.05 7.77
N ALA A 148 -7.63 15.15 7.69
CA ALA A 148 -8.20 16.47 7.37
C ALA A 148 -8.80 16.52 5.95
N GLU A 149 -8.26 15.72 5.02
CA GLU A 149 -8.80 15.52 3.67
C GLU A 149 -9.99 14.52 3.62
N GLY A 150 -10.38 13.93 4.75
CA GLY A 150 -11.52 13.01 4.85
C GLY A 150 -11.20 11.53 4.66
N TRP A 151 -9.91 11.16 4.60
CA TRP A 151 -9.52 9.75 4.59
C TRP A 151 -9.67 9.13 5.98
N SER A 152 -10.13 7.88 6.04
CA SER A 152 -10.05 7.12 7.29
C SER A 152 -8.65 6.55 7.42
N HIS A 153 -8.11 6.58 8.64
CA HIS A 153 -6.90 5.86 8.99
C HIS A 153 -7.17 5.13 10.31
N ASN A 154 -7.50 3.84 10.20
CA ASN A 154 -7.91 3.03 11.35
C ASN A 154 -6.71 2.72 12.26
N ALA A 155 -7.00 2.38 13.52
CA ALA A 155 -6.01 1.75 14.39
C ALA A 155 -5.59 0.37 13.81
N PRO A 156 -4.38 -0.14 14.15
CA PRO A 156 -3.98 -1.51 13.86
C PRO A 156 -5.10 -2.54 14.12
N LEU A 157 -5.25 -3.53 13.23
CA LEU A 157 -6.23 -4.60 13.35
C LEU A 157 -5.90 -5.59 14.48
#